data_AF-A0A936DUX9-F1
#
_entry.id   AF-A0A936DUX9-F1
#
_cell.length_a   1.000
_cell.length_b   1.000
_cell.length_c   1.000
_cell.angle_alpha   90.00
_cell.angle_beta   90.00
_cell.angle_gamma   90.00
#
_symmetry.space_group_name_H-M   'P 1'
#
loop_
_entity.id
_entity.type
_entity.pdbx_description
1 polymer ?
#
loop_
_entity_poly.entity_id
_entity_poly.type
_entity_poly.pdbx_seq_one_letter_code
_entity_poly.pdbx_strand_id
1 'polypeptide(L)' 'MIYCGNDPAAKQTAATLATEIGFEPFDLGTIEQARLLEPFAMIWVRLAFFQGVGRNFAFGVLKK' A
#
# COMPACT_ATOMS: atom_id res chain seq x y z
N MET A 1 0.58 -1.57 5.32
CA MET A 1 0.67 -0.51 4.30
C MET A 1 1.96 -0.71 3.51
N ILE A 2 1.86 -0.90 2.20
CA ILE A 2 3.03 -1.07 1.34
C ILE A 2 3.40 0.31 0.77
N TYR A 3 4.67 0.69 0.82
CA TYR A 3 5.13 2.03 0.41
C TYR A 3 6.54 1.98 -0.22
N CYS A 4 6.93 3.05 -0.91
CA CYS A 4 8.25 3.21 -1.51
C CYS A 4 8.61 4.70 -1.64
N GLY A 5 9.90 5.01 -1.82
CA GLY A 5 10.37 6.39 -1.99
C GLY A 5 11.89 6.52 -1.92
N ASN A 6 12.41 7.62 -2.49
CA ASN A 6 13.86 7.85 -2.58
C ASN A 6 14.44 8.59 -1.38
N ASP A 7 13.62 9.31 -0.62
CA ASP A 7 14.05 10.05 0.57
C ASP A 7 13.89 9.18 1.84
N PRO A 8 14.99 8.83 2.54
CA PRO A 8 14.92 8.00 3.73
C PRO A 8 14.15 8.65 4.90
N ALA A 9 14.26 9.96 5.10
CA ALA A 9 13.60 10.67 6.20
C ALA A 9 12.09 10.76 5.96
N ALA A 10 11.67 11.03 4.72
CA ALA A 10 10.27 11.00 4.31
C ALA A 10 9.68 9.58 4.48
N LYS A 11 10.42 8.55 4.06
CA LYS A 11 10.01 7.15 4.24
C LYS A 11 9.85 6.79 5.71
N GLN A 12 10.76 7.21 6.57
CA GLN A 12 10.65 6.96 8.00
C GLN A 12 9.39 7.62 8.58
N THR A 13 9.12 8.87 8.19
CA THR A 13 7.91 9.60 8.62
C THR A 13 6.65 8.87 8.19
N ALA A 14 6.56 8.44 6.93
CA ALA A 14 5.42 7.71 6.40
C ALA A 14 5.22 6.35 7.12
N ALA A 15 6.30 5.63 7.41
CA ALA A 15 6.24 4.36 8.14
C ALA A 15 5.74 4.52 9.58
N THR A 16 6.19 5.57 10.27
CA THR A 16 5.72 5.91 11.62
C THR A 16 4.22 6.20 11.59
N LEU A 17 3.77 7.09 10.71
CA LEU A 17 2.33 7.42 10.58
C LEU A 17 1.49 6.18 10.25
N ALA A 18 1.95 5.34 9.33
CA ALA A 18 1.26 4.09 8.99
C ALA A 18 1.11 3.16 10.21
N THR A 19 2.16 3.08 11.03
CA THR A 19 2.17 2.29 12.27
C THR A 19 1.20 2.87 13.30
N GLU A 20 1.18 4.19 13.49
CA GLU A 20 0.30 4.87 14.45
C GLU A 20 -1.19 4.65 14.15
N ILE A 21 -1.56 4.51 12.88
CA ILE A 21 -2.94 4.22 12.47
C ILE A 21 -3.23 2.70 12.35
N GLY A 22 -2.32 1.85 12.81
CA GLY A 22 -2.53 0.40 12.92
C GLY A 22 -2.15 -0.44 11.70
N PHE A 23 -1.43 0.11 10.72
CA PHE A 23 -0.89 -0.68 9.61
C PHE A 23 0.54 -1.17 9.91
N GLU A 24 0.88 -2.38 9.46
CA GLU A 24 2.28 -2.84 9.36
C GLU A 24 2.93 -2.24 8.09
N PRO A 25 3.97 -1.39 8.19
CA PRO A 25 4.62 -0.79 7.03
C PRO A 25 5.56 -1.79 6.32
N PHE A 26 5.47 -1.87 4.98
CA PHE A 26 6.36 -2.66 4.12
C PHE A 26 7.03 -1.74 3.09
N ASP A 27 8.33 -1.48 3.26
CA ASP A 27 9.13 -0.66 2.34
C ASP A 27 9.59 -1.50 1.14
N LEU A 28 9.17 -1.12 -0.07
CA LEU A 28 9.62 -1.76 -1.31
C LEU A 28 10.93 -1.16 -1.84
N GLY A 29 11.46 -0.10 -1.22
CA GLY A 29 12.68 0.57 -1.62
C GLY A 29 12.40 1.90 -2.30
N THR A 30 12.93 2.08 -3.50
CA THR A 30 12.95 3.35 -4.24
C THR A 30 11.63 3.61 -4.99
N ILE A 31 11.47 4.83 -5.50
CA ILE A 31 10.23 5.28 -6.15
C ILE A 31 9.86 4.47 -7.40
N GLU A 32 10.82 3.78 -8.02
CA GLU A 32 10.58 2.92 -9.19
C GLU A 32 9.59 1.79 -8.88
N GLN A 33 9.43 1.40 -7.62
CA GLN A 33 8.43 0.41 -7.20
C GLN A 33 6.99 0.94 -7.24
N ALA A 34 6.77 2.24 -7.41
CA ALA A 34 5.45 2.81 -7.67
C ALA A 34 4.79 2.17 -8.91
N ARG A 35 5.59 1.70 -9.88
CA ARG A 35 5.12 0.94 -11.04
C ARG A 35 4.34 -0.33 -10.68
N LEU A 36 4.53 -0.87 -9.47
CA LEU A 36 3.79 -2.02 -8.94
C LEU A 36 2.59 -1.57 -8.11
N LEU A 37 2.76 -0.51 -7.29
CA LEU A 37 1.72 0.00 -6.40
C LEU A 37 0.54 0.64 -7.16
N GLU A 38 0.81 1.39 -8.22
CA GLU A 38 -0.24 2.06 -9.00
C GLU A 38 -1.18 1.05 -9.69
N PRO A 39 -0.68 0.02 -10.41
CA PRO A 39 -1.56 -1.01 -10.95
C PRO A 39 -2.26 -1.84 -9.86
N PHE A 40 -1.62 -2.05 -8.71
CA PHE A 40 -2.24 -2.76 -7.59
C PHE A 40 -3.47 -2.01 -7.04
N ALA A 41 -3.37 -0.69 -6.90
CA ALA A 41 -4.52 0.16 -6.57
C ALA A 41 -5.62 0.07 -7.65
N MET A 42 -5.24 0.01 -8.93
CA MET A 42 -6.21 -0.18 -10.01
C MET A 42 -6.97 -1.51 -9.93
N ILE A 43 -6.33 -2.60 -9.49
CA ILE A 43 -7.02 -3.87 -9.22
C ILE A 43 -8.06 -3.68 -8.12
N TRP A 44 -7.71 -3.01 -7.02
CA TRP A 44 -8.66 -2.70 -5.96
C TRP A 44 -9.87 -1.91 -6.49
N VAL A 45 -9.64 -0.87 -7.30
CA VAL A 45 -10.71 -0.06 -7.92
C VAL A 45 -11.62 -0.93 -8.79
N ARG A 46 -11.04 -1.82 -9.61
CA ARG A 46 -11.80 -2.75 -10.45
C ARG A 46 -12.71 -3.64 -9.60
N LEU A 47 -12.19 -4.24 -8.54
CA LEU A 47 -12.95 -5.11 -7.65
C LEU A 47 -14.07 -4.34 -6.92
N ALA A 48 -13.76 -3.16 -6.42
CA ALA A 48 -14.68 -2.35 -5.64
C ALA A 48 -15.88 -1.86 -6.45
N PHE A 49 -15.65 -1.37 -7.68
CA PHE A 49 -16.67 -0.68 -8.47
C PHE A 49 -17.27 -1.52 -9.60
N PHE A 50 -16.53 -2.47 -10.16
CA PHE A 50 -16.97 -3.21 -11.34
C PHE A 50 -17.31 -4.68 -11.06
N GLN A 51 -16.82 -5.24 -9.95
CA GLN A 51 -17.05 -6.65 -9.60
C GLN A 51 -17.94 -6.84 -8.36
N GLY A 52 -18.55 -5.76 -7.85
CA GLY A 52 -19.53 -5.84 -6.77
C GLY A 52 -18.98 -6.16 -5.38
N VAL A 53 -17.65 -6.17 -5.19
CA VAL A 53 -17.02 -6.40 -3.87
C VAL A 53 -17.30 -5.24 -2.92
N GLY A 54 -17.57 -4.04 -3.46
CA GLY A 54 -17.77 -2.83 -2.68
C GLY A 54 -16.44 -2.26 -2.14
N ARG A 55 -16.51 -1.15 -1.41
CA ARG A 55 -15.31 -0.41 -0.97
C ARG A 55 -14.76 -0.86 0.39
N ASN A 56 -15.48 -1.72 1.12
CA ASN A 56 -15.14 -2.07 2.49
C ASN A 56 -14.27 -3.34 2.56
N PHE A 57 -13.14 -3.33 1.86
CA PHE A 57 -12.14 -4.40 1.93
C PHE A 57 -10.75 -3.83 1.63
N ALA A 58 -9.71 -4.57 2.01
CA ALA A 58 -8.33 -4.24 1.70
C ALA A 58 -7.56 -5.52 1.34
N PHE A 59 -6.44 -5.35 0.64
CA PHE A 59 -5.48 -6.44 0.46
C PHE A 59 -4.61 -6.60 1.71
N GLY A 60 -4.29 -7.86 2.05
CA GLY A 60 -3.45 -8.19 3.19
C GLY A 60 -2.37 -9.20 2.80
N VAL A 61 -1.21 -9.11 3.47
CA VAL A 61 -0.16 -10.13 3.38
C VAL A 61 -0.47 -11.19 4.42
N LEU A 62 -0.84 -12.39 3.97
CA LEU A 62 -1.06 -13.53 4.84
C LEU A 62 0.28 -14.25 5.07
N LYS A 63 0.70 -14.34 6.32
CA LYS A 63 1.89 -15.08 6.77
C LYS A 63 1.44 -16.43 7.34
N LYS A 64 2.21 -17.49 7.10
CA LYS A 64 2.00 -18.81 7.72
C LYS A 64 2.54 -18.84 9.15
#